data_AF-A0A519M9R3-F1
#
_entry.id   AF-A0A519M9R3-F1
#
_cell.length_a   1.000
_cell.length_b   1.000
_cell.length_c   1.000
_cell.angle_alpha   90.00
_cell.angle_beta   90.00
_cell.angle_gamma   90.00
#
_symmetry.space_group_name_H-M   'P 1'
#
loop_
_entity.id
_entity.type
_entity.pdbx_description
1 polymer ?
#
loop_
_entity_poly.entity_id
_entity_poly.type
_entity_poly.pdbx_seq_one_letter_code
_entity_poly.pdbx_strand_id
1 'polypeptide(L)' 'MEADPDDNKFVDVAIAANADLLITNDKHFDILKQIEFPRVSIISFQLFLKDF' A
#
# COMPACT_ATOMS: atom_id res chain seq x y z
N MET A 1 3.75 -13.60 -15.66
CA MET A 1 4.58 -12.66 -14.87
C MET A 1 4.28 -12.97 -13.43
N GLU A 2 5.22 -13.63 -12.79
CA GLU A 2 5.13 -14.10 -11.40
C GLU A 2 5.06 -12.87 -10.49
N ALA A 3 4.13 -12.87 -9.54
CA ALA A 3 4.12 -11.88 -8.48
C ALA A 3 5.43 -12.06 -7.69
N ASP A 4 6.31 -11.06 -7.76
CA ASP A 4 7.62 -11.13 -7.15
C ASP A 4 7.44 -11.20 -5.63
N PRO A 5 7.89 -12.28 -4.96
CA PRO A 5 7.75 -12.43 -3.51
C PRO A 5 8.40 -11.27 -2.73
N ASP A 6 9.29 -10.51 -3.36
CA ASP A 6 10.02 -9.39 -2.78
C ASP A 6 9.17 -8.11 -2.65
N ASP A 7 8.01 -8.00 -3.32
CA ASP A 7 7.08 -6.86 -3.18
C ASP A 7 6.29 -6.89 -1.85
N ASN A 8 6.14 -8.06 -1.24
CA ASN A 8 5.41 -8.21 0.01
C ASN A 8 6.10 -7.55 1.22
N LYS A 9 7.41 -7.22 1.13
CA LYS A 9 8.18 -6.69 2.27
C LYS A 9 7.67 -5.34 2.80
N PHE A 10 7.06 -4.52 1.95
CA PHE A 10 6.53 -3.21 2.37
C PHE A 10 5.11 -3.31 2.91
N VAL A 11 4.35 -4.33 2.49
CA VAL A 11 3.00 -4.61 2.96
C VAL A 11 3.04 -5.15 4.38
N ASP A 12 3.96 -6.07 4.66
CA ASP A 12 4.15 -6.66 5.99
C ASP A 12 4.51 -5.58 7.02
N VAL A 13 5.36 -4.62 6.65
CA VAL A 13 5.71 -3.49 7.52
C VAL A 13 4.52 -2.55 7.73
N ALA A 14 3.73 -2.24 6.70
CA ALA A 14 2.55 -1.39 6.85
C ALA A 14 1.51 -2.01 7.81
N ILE A 15 1.29 -3.32 7.70
CA ILE A 15 0.39 -4.07 8.58
C ILE A 15 0.98 -4.17 10.00
N ALA A 16 2.26 -4.53 10.14
CA ALA A 16 2.92 -4.67 11.44
C ALA A 16 3.06 -3.33 12.19
N ALA A 17 3.22 -2.21 11.46
CA ALA A 17 3.23 -0.87 12.01
C ALA A 17 1.83 -0.33 12.33
N ASN A 18 0.78 -1.07 12.00
CA ASN A 18 -0.62 -0.64 12.09
C ASN A 18 -0.82 0.73 11.42
N ALA A 19 -0.21 0.93 10.25
CA ALA A 19 -0.26 2.18 9.53
C ALA A 19 -1.64 2.40 8.92
N ASP A 20 -2.24 3.58 9.15
CA ASP A 20 -3.53 3.93 8.58
C ASP A 20 -3.47 4.12 7.05
N LEU A 21 -2.30 4.52 6.53
CA LEU A 21 -2.10 4.88 5.14
C LEU A 21 -0.72 4.49 4.64
N LEU A 22 -0.68 3.88 3.45
CA LEU A 22 0.54 3.65 2.68
C LEU A 22 0.62 4.66 1.53
N ILE A 23 1.58 5.57 1.60
CA ILE A 23 1.81 6.56 0.54
C ILE A 23 2.81 5.97 -0.45
N THR A 24 2.36 5.67 -1.67
CA THR A 24 3.24 5.15 -2.73
C THR A 24 2.75 5.60 -4.11
N ASN A 25 3.70 5.81 -5.03
CA ASN A 25 3.40 6.06 -6.45
C ASN A 25 3.53 4.79 -7.30
N ASP A 26 3.83 3.65 -6.67
CA ASP A 26 3.97 2.37 -7.35
C ASP A 26 2.61 1.67 -7.46
N LYS A 27 2.26 1.30 -8.70
CA LYS A 27 1.00 0.62 -9.03
C LYS A 27 1.00 -0.85 -8.62
N HIS A 28 2.15 -1.45 -8.29
CA HIS A 28 2.19 -2.83 -7.79
C HIS A 28 1.36 -3.01 -6.51
N PHE A 29 1.24 -1.96 -5.69
CA PHE A 29 0.47 -2.01 -4.46
C PHE A 29 -1.05 -1.84 -4.67
N ASP A 30 -1.53 -1.57 -5.90
CA ASP A 30 -2.97 -1.50 -6.16
C ASP A 30 -3.71 -2.80 -5.81
N ILE A 31 -2.99 -3.93 -5.75
CA ILE A 31 -3.52 -5.21 -5.25
C ILE A 31 -4.04 -5.12 -3.81
N LEU A 32 -3.46 -4.27 -2.96
CA LEU A 32 -3.92 -4.10 -1.58
C LEU A 32 -5.30 -3.42 -1.50
N LYS A 33 -5.72 -2.68 -2.53
CA LYS A 33 -7.09 -2.14 -2.62
C LYS A 33 -8.14 -3.24 -2.77
N GLN A 34 -7.74 -4.43 -3.23
CA GLN A 34 -8.62 -5.60 -3.39
C GLN A 34 -8.67 -6.47 -2.12
N ILE A 35 -7.78 -6.22 -1.15
CA ILE A 35 -7.74 -6.95 0.11
C ILE A 35 -8.73 -6.30 1.07
N GLU A 36 -9.80 -7.02 1.40
CA GLU A 36 -10.82 -6.53 2.35
C GLU A 36 -10.33 -6.55 3.81
N PHE A 37 -9.38 -7.44 4.14
CA PHE A 37 -8.78 -7.51 5.47
C PHE A 37 -7.40 -8.20 5.45
N PRO A 38 -6.38 -7.68 6.15
CA PRO A 38 -6.33 -6.38 6.83
C PRO A 38 -6.31 -5.22 5.81
N ARG A 39 -7.14 -4.21 6.03
CA ARG A 39 -7.34 -3.11 5.08
C ARG A 39 -6.24 -2.06 5.24
N VAL A 40 -5.40 -1.90 4.21
CA VAL A 40 -4.39 -0.84 4.14
C VAL A 40 -4.80 0.16 3.05
N SER A 41 -5.04 1.41 3.44
CA SER A 41 -5.43 2.46 2.50
C SER A 41 -4.20 2.98 1.75
N ILE A 42 -4.25 2.98 0.42
CA ILE A 42 -3.14 3.48 -0.41
C ILE A 42 -3.55 4.78 -1.09
N ILE A 43 -2.68 5.78 -1.01
CA ILE A 43 -2.80 7.02 -1.79
C ILE A 43 -1.47 7.36 -2.47
N SER A 44 -1.54 8.12 -3.56
CA SER A 44 -0.33 8.67 -4.18
C SER A 44 0.19 9.88 -3.41
N PHE A 45 1.49 10.13 -3.53
CA PHE A 45 2.13 11.26 -2.85
C PHE A 45 1.52 12.61 -3.28
N GLN A 46 1.17 12.74 -4.56
CA GLN A 46 0.52 13.95 -5.07
C GLN A 46 -0.88 14.16 -4.48
N LEU A 47 -1.64 13.08 -4.29
CA LEU A 47 -2.97 13.17 -3.70
C LEU A 47 -2.87 13.53 -2.21
N PHE A 48 -1.89 12.96 -1.51
CA PHE A 48 -1.61 13.32 -0.12
C PHE A 48 -1.38 14.82 0.06
N LEU A 49 -0.49 15.41 -0.75
CA LEU A 49 -0.18 16.85 -0.70
C LEU A 49 -1.35 17.76 -1.12
N LYS A 50 -2.40 17.22 -1.73
CA LYS A 50 -3.58 17.98 -2.15
C LYS A 50 -4.69 17.96 -1.11
N ASP A 51 -4.84 16.83 -0.42
CA ASP A 51 -5.92 16.60 0.54
C ASP A 51 -5.52 16.91 2.00
N PHE A 52 -4.22 17.05 2.28
CA PHE A 52 -3.64 17.50 3.56
C PHE A 52 -2.90 18.84 3.40
#